data_AF-A0A935KV02-F1
#
_entry.id   AF-A0A935KV02-F1
#
_cell.length_a   1.000
_cell.length_b   1.000
_cell.length_c   1.000
_cell.angle_alpha   90.00
_cell.angle_beta   90.00
_cell.angle_gamma   90.00
#
_symmetry.space_group_name_H-M   'P 1'
#
loop_
_entity.id
_entity.type
_entity.pdbx_description
1 polymer ?
#
loop_
_entity_poly.entity_id
_entity_poly.type
_entity_poly.pdbx_seq_one_letter_code
_entity_poly.pdbx_strand_id
1 'polypeptide(L)'
;MTTQFNQERLLQVLVAPQISEKATYIADKSNQVLFIVTPTATKPEIKAAVELLFKVKVASVQTAVTKGKSKRAGRGIGRRSDVKKAFVCLEKGQEISFTEGGAA
;
A
#
# COMPACT_ATOMS: atom_id res chain seq x y z
N MET A 1 22.45 -0.30 8.84
CA MET A 1 21.93 -1.53 9.46
C MET A 1 20.99 -2.19 8.47
N THR A 2 21.34 -3.37 7.96
CA THR A 2 20.50 -4.09 6.99
C THR A 2 19.51 -4.93 7.78
N THR A 3 18.24 -4.52 7.83
CA THR A 3 17.19 -5.28 8.52
C THR A 3 16.75 -6.45 7.65
N GLN A 4 16.97 -7.68 8.12
CA GLN A 4 16.54 -8.90 7.44
C GLN A 4 15.09 -9.24 7.84
N PHE A 5 14.19 -9.33 6.86
CA PHE A 5 12.77 -9.62 7.07
C PHE A 5 12.43 -11.06 6.66
N ASN A 6 11.50 -11.71 7.39
CA ASN A 6 10.96 -13.01 6.97
C ASN A 6 10.13 -12.84 5.68
N GLN A 7 10.36 -13.70 4.69
CA GLN A 7 9.68 -13.65 3.39
C GLN A 7 8.17 -13.83 3.53
N GLU A 8 7.70 -14.74 4.40
CA GLU A 8 6.27 -14.97 4.65
C GLU A 8 5.55 -13.69 5.10
N ARG A 9 6.23 -12.89 5.94
CA ARG A 9 5.70 -11.62 6.44
C ARG A 9 5.57 -10.60 5.31
N LEU A 10 6.56 -10.51 4.43
CA LEU A 10 6.55 -9.55 3.31
C LEU A 10 5.39 -9.79 2.35
N LEU A 11 5.05 -11.06 2.10
CA LEU A 11 3.92 -11.43 1.23
C LEU A 11 2.56 -10.97 1.81
N GLN A 12 2.44 -10.84 3.12
CA GLN A 12 1.20 -10.44 3.80
C GLN A 12 1.08 -8.93 4.03
N VAL A 13 2.15 -8.16 3.83
CA VAL A 13 2.18 -6.73 4.17
C VAL A 13 1.27 -5.90 3.26
N LEU A 14 1.28 -6.19 1.96
CA LEU A 14 0.45 -5.51 0.96
C LEU A 14 -0.91 -6.19 0.86
N VAL A 15 -1.98 -5.44 1.06
CA VAL A 15 -3.35 -5.97 1.06
C VAL A 15 -4.04 -5.72 -0.28
N ALA A 16 -3.99 -4.48 -0.77
CA ALA A 16 -4.63 -4.10 -2.04
C ALA A 16 -4.06 -2.77 -2.58
N PRO A 17 -4.11 -2.52 -3.91
CA PRO A 17 -3.87 -1.19 -4.46
C PRO A 17 -5.03 -0.24 -4.11
N GLN A 18 -4.72 1.03 -3.85
CA GLN A 18 -5.73 2.05 -3.57
C GLN A 18 -6.11 2.78 -4.86
N ILE A 19 -7.32 2.55 -5.36
CA ILE A 19 -7.85 3.22 -6.54
C ILE A 19 -8.69 4.44 -6.12
N SER A 20 -8.34 5.62 -6.63
CA SER A 20 -9.09 6.87 -6.48
C SER A 20 -8.52 7.93 -7.43
N GLU A 21 -9.28 8.98 -7.77
CA GLU A 21 -8.80 10.10 -8.60
C GLU A 21 -7.47 10.68 -8.09
N LYS A 22 -7.34 10.83 -6.77
CA LYS A 22 -6.10 11.29 -6.14
C LYS A 22 -4.95 10.30 -6.32
N ALA A 23 -5.22 9.01 -6.31
CA ALA A 23 -4.18 8.00 -6.49
C ALA A 23 -3.64 8.05 -7.92
N THR A 24 -4.52 8.14 -8.93
CA THR A 24 -4.12 8.30 -10.33
C THR A 24 -3.33 9.59 -10.54
N TYR A 25 -3.83 10.72 -10.02
CA TYR A 25 -3.16 12.01 -10.12
C TYR A 25 -1.74 12.02 -9.51
N ILE A 26 -1.55 11.33 -8.38
CA ILE A 26 -0.22 11.22 -7.74
C ILE A 26 0.69 10.29 -8.54
N ALA A 27 0.15 9.20 -9.10
CA ALA A 27 0.90 8.31 -9.97
C ALA A 27 1.49 9.08 -11.17
N ASP A 28 0.66 9.86 -11.86
CA ASP A 28 1.06 10.64 -13.03
C ASP A 28 2.08 11.75 -12.70
N LYS A 29 1.92 12.43 -11.55
CA LYS A 29 2.76 13.59 -11.19
C LYS A 29 4.05 13.24 -10.48
N SER A 30 4.08 12.15 -9.73
CA SER A 30 5.13 11.90 -8.74
C SER A 30 5.65 10.47 -8.77
N ASN A 31 5.22 9.64 -9.74
CA ASN A 31 5.56 8.22 -9.85
C ASN A 31 5.40 7.49 -8.50
N GLN A 32 4.31 7.81 -7.79
CA GLN A 32 3.99 7.13 -6.53
C GLN A 32 2.74 6.28 -6.67
N VAL A 33 2.84 5.07 -6.15
CA VAL A 33 1.74 4.12 -6.07
C VAL A 33 1.21 4.10 -4.65
N LEU A 34 -0.12 4.07 -4.50
CA LEU A 34 -0.75 3.91 -3.20
C LEU A 34 -1.20 2.47 -2.96
N PHE A 35 -0.82 1.93 -1.81
CA PHE A 35 -1.26 0.63 -1.32
C PHE A 35 -2.03 0.77 0.00
N ILE A 36 -3.01 -0.10 0.19
CA ILE A 36 -3.55 -0.47 1.49
C ILE A 36 -2.63 -1.55 2.07
N VAL A 37 -2.16 -1.33 3.30
CA VAL A 37 -1.22 -2.21 3.97
C VAL A 37 -1.74 -2.64 5.33
N THR A 38 -1.17 -3.71 5.88
CA THR A 38 -1.53 -4.18 7.22
C THR A 38 -1.27 -3.10 8.29
N PRO A 39 -2.12 -2.96 9.33
CA PRO A 39 -1.95 -1.91 10.35
C PRO A 39 -0.62 -1.96 11.09
N THR A 40 -0.02 -3.15 11.24
CA THR A 40 1.25 -3.39 11.91
C THR A 40 2.47 -3.13 11.02
N ALA A 41 2.29 -2.92 9.72
CA ALA A 41 3.40 -2.77 8.77
C ALA A 41 4.25 -1.51 9.06
N THR A 42 5.57 -1.68 8.99
CA THR A 42 6.56 -0.59 9.10
C THR A 42 7.05 -0.14 7.72
N LYS A 43 7.64 1.06 7.61
CA LYS A 43 8.12 1.60 6.33
C LYS A 43 9.19 0.72 5.66
N PRO A 44 10.20 0.19 6.39
CA PRO A 44 11.19 -0.70 5.79
C PRO A 44 10.59 -2.02 5.28
N GLU A 45 9.60 -2.58 6.00
CA GLU A 45 8.88 -3.78 5.56
C GLU A 45 8.10 -3.54 4.26
N ILE A 46 7.39 -2.41 4.16
CA ILE A 46 6.63 -2.05 2.95
C ILE A 46 7.58 -1.87 1.77
N LYS A 47 8.74 -1.23 2.00
CA LYS A 47 9.77 -1.09 0.97
C LYS A 47 10.21 -2.47 0.45
N ALA A 48 10.65 -3.34 1.35
CA ALA A 48 11.12 -4.67 0.99
C ALA A 48 10.02 -5.53 0.31
N ALA A 49 8.77 -5.42 0.75
CA ALA A 49 7.65 -6.16 0.18
C ALA A 49 7.35 -5.73 -1.27
N VAL A 50 7.36 -4.41 -1.55
CA VAL A 50 7.12 -3.90 -2.91
C VAL A 50 8.28 -4.27 -3.84
N GLU A 51 9.51 -4.12 -3.38
CA GLU A 51 10.71 -4.48 -4.15
C GLU A 51 10.73 -6.00 -4.47
N LEU A 52 10.32 -6.85 -3.51
CA LEU A 52 10.23 -8.30 -3.72
C LEU A 52 9.13 -8.70 -4.70
N LEU A 53 7.92 -8.17 -4.53
CA LEU A 53 6.74 -8.61 -5.29
C LEU A 53 6.72 -8.06 -6.71
N PHE A 54 7.10 -6.80 -6.89
CA PHE A 54 7.03 -6.12 -8.18
C PHE A 54 8.38 -5.99 -8.88
N LYS A 55 9.48 -6.43 -8.24
CA LYS A 55 10.85 -6.36 -8.79
C LYS A 55 11.27 -4.96 -9.22
N VAL A 56 10.74 -3.95 -8.53
CA VAL A 56 11.04 -2.52 -8.70
C VAL A 56 11.98 -2.04 -7.60
N LYS A 57 12.56 -0.85 -7.75
CA LYS A 57 13.32 -0.12 -6.74
C LYS A 57 12.49 1.02 -6.18
N VAL A 58 12.46 1.11 -4.86
CA VAL A 58 11.66 2.09 -4.14
C VAL A 58 12.56 3.19 -3.57
N ALA A 59 12.29 4.42 -3.98
CA ALA A 59 13.00 5.60 -3.51
C ALA A 59 12.59 5.97 -2.07
N SER A 60 11.29 6.02 -1.79
CA SER A 60 10.80 6.37 -0.44
C SER A 60 9.39 5.83 -0.17
N VAL A 61 9.07 5.68 1.12
CA VAL A 61 7.75 5.22 1.58
C VAL A 61 7.21 6.19 2.63
N GLN A 62 5.98 6.67 2.42
CA GLN A 62 5.22 7.44 3.38
C GLN A 62 3.95 6.68 3.76
N THR A 63 3.53 6.77 5.01
CA THR A 63 2.38 6.01 5.52
C THR A 63 1.42 6.92 6.26
N ALA A 64 0.11 6.71 6.06
CA ALA A 64 -0.94 7.43 6.77
C ALA A 64 -2.03 6.46 7.23
N VAL A 65 -2.56 6.65 8.44
CA VAL A 65 -3.68 5.84 8.96
C VAL A 65 -4.98 6.64 8.82
N THR A 66 -5.93 6.09 8.08
CA THR A 66 -7.29 6.63 7.97
C THR A 66 -8.17 5.95 9.01
N LYS A 67 -8.76 6.75 9.90
CA LYS A 67 -9.69 6.24 10.91
C LYS A 67 -11.00 5.79 10.28
N GLY A 68 -11.47 4.63 10.69
CA GLY A 68 -12.72 4.06 10.23
C GLY A 68 -13.91 4.92 10.63
N LYS A 69 -14.87 5.07 9.72
CA LYS A 69 -16.09 5.84 9.96
C LYS A 69 -17.04 5.09 10.89
N SER A 70 -17.60 5.79 11.87
CA SER A 70 -18.76 5.31 12.62
C SER A 70 -19.99 5.33 11.70
N LYS A 71 -20.74 4.25 11.67
CA LYS A 71 -21.91 4.07 10.82
C LYS A 71 -23.02 3.40 11.63
N ARG A 72 -24.24 3.94 11.52
CA ARG A 72 -25.43 3.28 12.05
C ARG A 72 -25.90 2.23 11.05
N ALA A 73 -26.17 1.02 11.53
CA ALA A 73 -26.79 -0.05 10.77
C ALA A 73 -27.89 -0.68 11.63
N GLY A 74 -29.14 -0.62 11.14
CA GLY A 74 -30.31 -1.02 11.92
C GLY A 74 -30.42 -0.26 13.24
N ARG A 75 -30.52 -1.01 14.35
CA ARG A 75 -30.66 -0.45 15.71
C ARG A 75 -29.33 -0.06 16.38
N GLY A 76 -28.18 -0.45 15.81
CA GLY A 76 -26.86 -0.27 16.42
C GLY A 76 -25.95 0.74 15.72
N ILE A 77 -25.00 1.32 16.47
CA ILE A 77 -23.89 2.11 15.91
C ILE A 77 -22.65 1.20 15.88
N GLY A 78 -22.18 0.88 14.67
CA GLY A 78 -20.93 0.17 14.45
C GLY A 78 -19.84 1.12 13.95
N ARG A 79 -18.60 0.64 13.90
CA ARG A 79 -17.47 1.38 13.34
C ARG A 79 -16.70 0.50 12.37
N ARG A 80 -16.32 1.05 11.22
CA ARG A 80 -15.45 0.35 10.26
C ARG A 80 -14.02 0.24 10.79
N SER A 81 -13.28 -0.75 10.32
CA SER A 81 -11.86 -0.89 10.65
C SER A 81 -11.03 0.29 10.13
N ASP A 82 -9.97 0.62 10.87
CA ASP A 82 -8.98 1.60 10.45
C ASP A 82 -8.14 1.04 9.29
N VAL A 83 -7.76 1.89 8.35
CA VAL A 83 -6.99 1.50 7.15
C VAL A 83 -5.67 2.23 7.13
N LYS A 84 -4.55 1.49 7.04
CA LYS A 84 -3.23 2.07 6.81
C LYS A 84 -2.96 2.15 5.31
N LYS A 85 -2.62 3.34 4.82
CA LYS A 85 -2.27 3.63 3.44
C LYS A 85 -0.77 3.87 3.36
N ALA A 86 -0.13 3.35 2.33
CA ALA A 86 1.26 3.57 2.01
C ALA A 86 1.38 4.24 0.63
N PHE A 87 2.05 5.38 0.59
CA PHE A 87 2.48 6.07 -0.62
C PHE A 87 3.91 5.61 -0.90
N VAL A 88 4.11 4.92 -2.01
CA VAL A 88 5.38 4.29 -2.36
C VAL A 88 5.91 5.00 -3.61
N CYS A 89 6.99 5.74 -3.44
CA CYS A 89 7.65 6.46 -4.52
C CYS A 89 8.67 5.54 -5.19
N LEU A 90 8.51 5.34 -6.49
CA LEU A 90 9.40 4.50 -7.30
C LEU A 90 10.61 5.30 -7.79
N GLU A 91 11.69 4.61 -8.14
CA GLU A 91 12.78 5.26 -8.87
C GLU A 91 12.34 5.69 -10.28
N LYS A 92 13.04 6.66 -10.86
CA LYS A 92 12.71 7.21 -12.18
C LYS A 92 12.74 6.11 -13.24
N GLY A 93 11.71 6.06 -14.09
CA GLY A 93 11.61 5.11 -15.21
C GLY A 93 11.06 3.73 -14.83
N GLN A 94 10.59 3.54 -13.59
CA GLN A 94 9.93 2.31 -13.17
C GLN A 94 8.43 2.55 -12.98
N GLU A 95 7.65 1.62 -13.49
CA GLU A 95 6.19 1.65 -13.43
C GLU A 95 5.65 0.31 -12.94
N ILE A 96 4.51 0.35 -12.25
CA ILE A 96 3.79 -0.85 -11.83
C ILE A 96 2.49 -0.90 -12.63
N SER A 97 2.38 -1.89 -13.51
CA SER A 97 1.16 -2.15 -14.27
C SER A 97 0.21 -3.04 -13.46
N PHE A 98 -0.96 -2.51 -13.10
CA PHE A 98 -1.99 -3.25 -12.34
C PHE A 98 -2.99 -4.00 -13.24
N THR A 99 -2.96 -3.76 -14.55
CA THR A 99 -3.99 -4.19 -15.52
C THR A 99 -3.78 -5.61 -16.04
N GLU A 100 -2.62 -6.22 -15.85
CA GLU A 100 -2.30 -7.56 -16.37
C GLU A 100 -2.62 -8.70 -15.37
N GLY A 101 -3.32 -8.40 -14.28
CA GLY A 101 -3.46 -9.31 -13.11
C GLY A 101 -4.86 -9.86 -12.83
N GLY A 102 -5.68 -10.08 -13.87
CA GLY A 102 -6.98 -10.75 -13.77
C GLY A 102 -7.01 -12.09 -14.52
N ALA A 103 -5.94 -12.89 -14.42
CA ALA A 103 -5.89 -14.23 -14.97
C ALA A 103 -5.10 -15.17 -14.03
N ALA A 104 -5.77 -15.58 -12.96
CA ALA A 104 -5.55 -16.85 -12.25
C ALA A 104 -6.80 -17.16 -11.42
#